data_AF-A0AAV2YLP6-F1
#
_entry.id   AF-A0AAV2YLP6-F1
#
_cell.length_a   1.000
_cell.length_b   1.000
_cell.length_c   1.000
_cell.angle_alpha   90.00
_cell.angle_beta   90.00
_cell.angle_gamma   90.00
#
_symmetry.space_group_name_H-M   'P 1'
#
loop_
_entity.id
_entity.type
_entity.pdbx_description
1 polymer ?
#
loop_
_entity_poly.entity_id
_entity_poly.type
_entity_poly.pdbx_seq_one_letter_code
_entity_poly.pdbx_strand_id
1 'polypeptide(L)'
;MLTRFAVLATVTAAMVSATSAAHIHVKVHKATHGSPSTAITPGPAADTPAPTQHSSGGAPTSTPAAAGTPSKSPATSTGAPSGSGKKDKDSTPDDGKWHMQPVVAIHARAKGDMPVWDDTTNSWVSKYGKTPDEQYSAAMDSVNTASPEGALYFLQAECINVKDQSEKCKRKNGVQYIVFYETTISQPEYSMAFNADYKPPEYCPFLAIDSAQCTPEKGNELPDACKQIYGLDGQPKLGPCVGTSNKEIAGRGPYPGNYWFSFPGGCLDKLRNDKTDECRKEHASGLCPRGVTPDGQKCTFSYRILGFVSIDDIVGITAMKNKQTGKNYGNYTEFCEAGEIEFEATLSTSTDTFTDVKSIDFWQNPGNESANKARFESMIKTYNEQASKAKTGKMLPLPEISELSAKNPPCYKNTAQCATAANGCRRVLYSQLCEVCEKADKGCEKAPSGYEFPKLEKPKTEKNSSSNSTDKQSTGSKSGGTSNDAQNKSSDATTVGVSVASTIIAALLLSLW
;
A
#
# COMPACT_ATOMS: atom_id res chain seq x y z
N MET A 1 59.95 14.81 -8.63
CA MET A 1 60.93 14.76 -9.73
C MET A 1 61.00 13.33 -10.25
N LEU A 2 60.77 13.16 -11.57
CA LEU A 2 61.15 12.07 -12.51
C LEU A 2 61.65 10.72 -11.89
N THR A 3 61.27 9.50 -12.30
CA THR A 3 60.91 8.95 -13.63
C THR A 3 60.62 7.42 -13.57
N ARG A 4 59.87 6.90 -14.59
CA ARG A 4 59.96 5.56 -15.27
C ARG A 4 59.44 4.31 -14.51
N PHE A 5 58.77 3.31 -15.09
CA PHE A 5 58.75 2.62 -16.41
C PHE A 5 57.28 2.14 -16.70
N ALA A 6 56.64 2.15 -17.90
CA ALA A 6 56.92 1.56 -19.23
C ALA A 6 56.97 0.01 -19.15
N VAL A 7 56.19 -0.87 -19.84
CA VAL A 7 55.84 -0.99 -21.28
C VAL A 7 55.14 -2.36 -21.51
N LEU A 8 54.17 -2.42 -22.45
CA LEU A 8 53.68 -3.52 -23.35
C LEU A 8 53.32 -4.93 -22.78
N ALA A 9 52.41 -5.74 -23.34
CA ALA A 9 52.00 -5.91 -24.73
C ALA A 9 50.60 -6.55 -24.87
N THR A 10 49.96 -6.22 -25.98
CA THR A 10 48.76 -6.82 -26.61
C THR A 10 48.99 -8.23 -27.16
N VAL A 11 47.97 -9.10 -27.09
CA VAL A 11 47.75 -10.21 -28.05
C VAL A 11 46.27 -10.23 -28.45
N THR A 12 46.03 -10.05 -29.75
CA THR A 12 44.80 -10.33 -30.48
C THR A 12 44.88 -11.75 -31.09
N ALA A 13 43.77 -12.50 -31.08
CA ALA A 13 43.14 -13.10 -32.28
C ALA A 13 42.22 -14.30 -31.94
N ALA A 14 40.95 -14.11 -32.27
CA ALA A 14 39.97 -15.00 -32.91
C ALA A 14 40.10 -16.55 -32.81
N MET A 15 38.98 -17.19 -32.45
CA MET A 15 38.48 -18.38 -33.16
C MET A 15 36.95 -18.40 -33.25
N VAL A 16 36.51 -19.06 -34.31
CA VAL A 16 35.22 -19.03 -35.01
C VAL A 16 34.33 -20.22 -34.58
N SER A 17 33.02 -19.95 -34.52
CA SER A 17 31.83 -20.81 -34.69
C SER A 17 31.83 -22.29 -34.26
N ALA A 18 30.81 -22.64 -33.46
CA ALA A 18 30.06 -23.88 -33.63
C ALA A 18 28.57 -23.67 -33.31
N THR A 19 27.76 -23.80 -34.35
CA THR A 19 26.31 -23.99 -34.33
C THR A 19 25.96 -25.36 -33.73
N SER A 20 24.95 -25.42 -32.87
CA SER A 20 24.07 -26.59 -32.76
C SER A 20 22.73 -26.19 -32.18
N ALA A 21 21.73 -26.23 -33.05
CA ALA A 21 20.32 -26.20 -32.72
C ALA A 21 19.94 -27.53 -32.05
N ALA A 22 19.37 -27.46 -30.85
CA ALA A 22 18.56 -28.53 -30.30
C ALA A 22 17.09 -28.12 -30.45
N HIS A 23 16.45 -28.64 -31.50
CA HIS A 23 15.01 -28.61 -31.66
C HIS A 23 14.37 -29.49 -30.56
N ILE A 24 13.73 -28.86 -29.59
CA ILE A 24 12.73 -29.54 -28.76
C ILE A 24 11.36 -29.22 -29.35
N HIS A 25 10.80 -30.21 -30.06
CA HIS A 25 9.39 -30.23 -30.43
C HIS A 25 8.56 -30.40 -29.15
N VAL A 26 7.93 -29.32 -28.68
CA VAL A 26 6.80 -29.43 -27.75
C VAL A 26 5.53 -29.28 -28.57
N LYS A 27 4.80 -30.39 -28.72
CA LYS A 27 3.44 -30.44 -29.26
C LYS A 27 2.55 -29.55 -28.38
N VAL A 28 2.07 -28.45 -28.92
CA VAL A 28 0.94 -27.73 -28.35
C VAL A 28 -0.31 -28.55 -28.64
N HIS A 29 -0.87 -29.19 -27.61
CA HIS A 29 -2.25 -29.65 -27.68
C HIS A 29 -3.15 -28.42 -27.71
N LYS A 30 -3.62 -28.09 -28.91
CA LYS A 30 -4.73 -27.17 -29.15
C LYS A 30 -5.96 -27.76 -28.46
N ALA A 31 -6.33 -27.21 -27.30
CA ALA A 31 -7.65 -27.47 -26.73
C ALA A 31 -8.69 -26.89 -27.69
N THR A 32 -9.25 -27.77 -28.52
CA THR A 32 -10.45 -27.51 -29.29
C THR A 32 -11.60 -27.25 -28.32
N HIS A 33 -12.00 -25.98 -28.19
CA HIS A 33 -13.32 -25.65 -27.67
C HIS A 33 -14.37 -26.16 -28.65
N GLY A 34 -14.85 -27.37 -28.40
CA GLY A 34 -16.10 -27.87 -28.97
C GLY A 34 -17.25 -27.10 -28.34
N SER A 35 -17.88 -26.22 -29.12
CA SER A 35 -19.25 -25.78 -28.86
C SER A 35 -20.20 -26.97 -29.08
N PRO A 36 -21.17 -27.21 -28.19
CA PRO A 36 -22.45 -27.78 -28.59
C PRO A 36 -23.37 -26.63 -29.00
N SER A 37 -23.55 -26.50 -30.31
CA SER A 37 -24.68 -25.79 -30.90
C SER A 37 -25.91 -26.70 -30.77
N THR A 38 -26.96 -26.20 -30.11
CA THR A 38 -28.33 -26.61 -30.41
C THR A 38 -29.13 -25.36 -30.70
N ALA A 39 -29.72 -25.38 -31.88
CA ALA A 39 -30.34 -24.29 -32.60
C ALA A 39 -31.69 -23.88 -32.01
N ILE A 40 -31.97 -22.59 -32.03
CA ILE A 40 -33.33 -22.06 -32.25
C ILE A 40 -33.22 -21.00 -33.34
N THR A 41 -33.96 -21.23 -34.42
CA THR A 41 -34.03 -20.48 -35.68
C THR A 41 -34.75 -19.14 -35.53
N PRO A 42 -34.44 -18.10 -36.35
CA PRO A 42 -34.96 -16.73 -36.18
C PRO A 42 -36.07 -16.32 -37.17
N GLY A 43 -36.79 -15.24 -36.80
CA GLY A 43 -37.47 -14.29 -37.70
C GLY A 43 -38.77 -13.68 -37.12
N PRO A 44 -39.27 -12.52 -37.63
CA PRO A 44 -38.56 -11.32 -38.09
C PRO A 44 -39.20 -9.96 -37.66
N ALA A 45 -38.36 -8.91 -37.70
CA ALA A 45 -38.55 -7.53 -38.22
C ALA A 45 -39.70 -6.56 -37.79
N ALA A 46 -39.38 -5.27 -38.03
CA ALA A 46 -40.17 -4.01 -38.02
C ALA A 46 -40.20 -3.24 -36.68
N ASP A 47 -39.94 -1.93 -36.58
CA ASP A 47 -39.67 -0.87 -37.55
C ASP A 47 -39.00 0.34 -36.84
N THR A 48 -38.16 1.06 -37.58
CA THR A 48 -37.72 2.43 -37.31
C THR A 48 -38.64 3.39 -38.08
N PRO A 49 -38.87 4.63 -37.60
CA PRO A 49 -38.31 5.75 -38.38
C PRO A 49 -37.75 6.90 -37.55
N ALA A 50 -36.89 7.67 -38.21
CA ALA A 50 -36.07 8.77 -37.71
C ALA A 50 -36.74 10.17 -37.97
N PRO A 51 -36.01 11.31 -38.11
CA PRO A 51 -36.10 12.46 -37.20
C PRO A 51 -36.60 13.77 -37.87
N THR A 52 -36.84 14.84 -37.08
CA THR A 52 -37.07 16.20 -37.62
C THR A 52 -36.46 17.30 -36.74
N GLN A 53 -35.94 18.34 -37.42
CA GLN A 53 -35.18 19.50 -36.95
C GLN A 53 -36.02 20.77 -36.69
N HIS A 54 -35.31 21.85 -36.26
CA HIS A 54 -35.61 23.31 -36.23
C HIS A 54 -36.34 23.87 -35.00
N SER A 55 -36.16 25.13 -34.54
CA SER A 55 -35.19 26.24 -34.68
C SER A 55 -35.73 27.40 -33.80
N SER A 56 -34.85 28.24 -33.24
CA SER A 56 -34.99 29.70 -32.95
C SER A 56 -36.17 30.30 -32.13
N GLY A 57 -35.83 31.02 -31.05
CA GLY A 57 -36.11 32.47 -30.90
C GLY A 57 -37.30 32.96 -30.06
N GLY A 58 -37.04 33.86 -29.09
CA GLY A 58 -37.92 35.00 -28.76
C GLY A 58 -38.61 35.05 -27.38
N ALA A 59 -38.19 36.00 -26.53
CA ALA A 59 -38.97 36.61 -25.42
C ALA A 59 -40.09 37.54 -25.99
N PRO A 60 -41.03 38.20 -25.25
CA PRO A 60 -40.91 38.73 -23.87
C PRO A 60 -42.20 38.88 -22.99
N THR A 61 -41.98 39.36 -21.74
CA THR A 61 -42.80 40.26 -20.86
C THR A 61 -44.31 40.03 -20.59
N SER A 62 -44.71 39.93 -19.32
CA SER A 62 -45.26 41.04 -18.49
C SER A 62 -45.94 40.57 -17.18
N THR A 63 -45.58 41.22 -16.07
CA THR A 63 -46.21 41.23 -14.72
C THR A 63 -47.41 42.22 -14.71
N PRO A 64 -48.30 42.32 -13.67
CA PRO A 64 -47.93 42.83 -12.34
C PRO A 64 -48.78 42.42 -11.09
N ALA A 65 -48.18 42.68 -9.91
CA ALA A 65 -48.77 43.21 -8.66
C ALA A 65 -49.67 42.28 -7.82
N ALA A 66 -49.69 42.30 -6.48
CA ALA A 66 -49.12 43.10 -5.37
C ALA A 66 -49.58 42.40 -4.06
N ALA A 67 -49.14 42.65 -2.82
CA ALA A 67 -48.08 43.38 -2.14
C ALA A 67 -48.16 42.98 -0.64
N GLY A 68 -47.07 43.15 0.13
CA GLY A 68 -47.11 43.01 1.60
C GLY A 68 -45.76 42.85 2.32
N THR A 69 -44.89 43.86 2.24
CA THR A 69 -43.66 44.11 3.06
C THR A 69 -44.03 44.60 4.49
N PRO A 70 -43.11 44.90 5.46
CA PRO A 70 -41.65 44.73 5.52
C PRO A 70 -41.05 44.25 6.88
N SER A 71 -39.76 43.85 6.89
CA SER A 71 -38.64 44.58 7.54
C SER A 71 -37.53 43.70 8.19
N LYS A 72 -36.29 44.15 7.94
CA LYS A 72 -34.99 43.93 8.64
C LYS A 72 -34.18 42.62 8.45
N SER A 73 -33.18 42.73 7.55
CA SER A 73 -31.82 42.17 7.71
C SER A 73 -31.15 42.64 9.03
N PRO A 74 -30.16 41.94 9.64
CA PRO A 74 -28.92 41.53 8.95
C PRO A 74 -28.19 40.25 9.48
N ALA A 75 -27.07 39.97 8.79
CA ALA A 75 -25.85 39.29 9.25
C ALA A 75 -25.66 37.78 8.93
N THR A 76 -24.73 37.58 7.99
CA THR A 76 -23.64 36.60 7.94
C THR A 76 -23.49 35.66 9.15
N SER A 77 -23.60 34.35 8.91
CA SER A 77 -22.92 33.34 9.73
C SER A 77 -22.58 32.11 8.90
N THR A 78 -21.28 31.85 8.79
CA THR A 78 -20.66 30.57 8.44
C THR A 78 -21.17 29.47 9.39
N GLY A 79 -22.01 28.58 8.88
CA GLY A 79 -22.49 27.41 9.61
C GLY A 79 -21.49 26.26 9.56
N ALA A 80 -20.54 26.25 10.48
CA ALA A 80 -19.89 25.04 10.94
C ALA A 80 -20.92 24.21 11.73
N PRO A 81 -20.99 22.88 11.57
CA PRO A 81 -21.79 22.06 12.47
C PRO A 81 -21.06 21.98 13.82
N SER A 82 -21.46 22.87 14.74
CA SER A 82 -21.20 22.75 16.16
C SER A 82 -22.06 21.60 16.69
N GLY A 83 -21.53 20.38 16.59
CA GLY A 83 -21.93 19.25 17.39
C GLY A 83 -21.28 19.41 18.76
N SER A 84 -22.07 19.83 19.73
CA SER A 84 -21.73 19.91 21.15
C SER A 84 -21.02 18.64 21.62
N GLY A 85 -19.85 18.85 22.24
CA GLY A 85 -19.09 17.81 22.91
C GLY A 85 -19.92 17.11 23.97
N LYS A 86 -20.49 15.96 23.61
CA LYS A 86 -20.49 14.84 24.54
C LYS A 86 -19.06 14.34 24.56
N LYS A 87 -18.42 14.44 25.73
CA LYS A 87 -17.38 13.51 26.12
C LYS A 87 -17.99 12.13 25.91
N ASP A 88 -17.66 11.48 24.80
CA ASP A 88 -17.83 10.05 24.72
C ASP A 88 -17.08 9.51 25.91
N LYS A 89 -17.87 8.92 26.82
CA LYS A 89 -17.34 8.09 27.87
C LYS A 89 -16.40 7.13 27.16
N ASP A 90 -15.13 7.28 27.51
CA ASP A 90 -14.17 6.22 27.67
C ASP A 90 -14.85 4.88 27.37
N SER A 91 -14.63 4.37 26.16
CA SER A 91 -14.95 3.00 25.82
C SER A 91 -14.19 2.16 26.83
N THR A 92 -14.87 1.80 27.91
CA THR A 92 -14.38 0.92 28.95
C THR A 92 -13.73 -0.28 28.27
N PRO A 93 -12.47 -0.60 28.58
CA PRO A 93 -11.83 -1.78 28.02
C PRO A 93 -12.69 -3.01 28.28
N ASP A 94 -12.89 -3.79 27.22
CA ASP A 94 -12.95 -5.24 27.31
C ASP A 94 -11.97 -5.70 28.41
N ASP A 95 -12.48 -6.43 29.40
CA ASP A 95 -11.79 -7.22 30.42
C ASP A 95 -10.48 -6.69 31.10
N GLY A 96 -10.13 -5.42 30.95
CA GLY A 96 -8.89 -4.81 31.46
C GLY A 96 -7.62 -5.19 30.67
N LYS A 97 -7.76 -5.80 29.48
CA LYS A 97 -6.62 -6.18 28.64
C LYS A 97 -6.16 -5.00 27.76
N TRP A 98 -4.87 -4.98 27.46
CA TRP A 98 -4.29 -3.95 26.60
C TRP A 98 -4.63 -4.24 25.14
N HIS A 99 -4.95 -3.17 24.40
CA HIS A 99 -5.08 -3.22 22.94
C HIS A 99 -4.39 -2.00 22.33
N MET A 100 -3.88 -2.16 21.10
CA MET A 100 -3.31 -1.04 20.37
C MET A 100 -4.39 0.03 20.16
N GLN A 101 -4.08 1.26 20.58
CA GLN A 101 -4.98 2.38 20.33
C GLN A 101 -5.01 2.67 18.82
N PRO A 102 -6.21 2.85 18.23
CA PRO A 102 -6.34 3.07 16.80
C PRO A 102 -5.53 4.28 16.31
N VAL A 103 -4.82 4.09 15.20
CA VAL A 103 -4.03 5.13 14.53
C VAL A 103 -4.65 5.42 13.17
N VAL A 104 -4.97 6.68 12.91
CA VAL A 104 -5.42 7.18 11.62
C VAL A 104 -4.22 7.59 10.78
N ALA A 105 -4.08 7.03 9.57
CA ALA A 105 -2.98 7.29 8.65
C ALA A 105 -3.52 7.52 7.23
N ILE A 106 -2.80 8.30 6.43
CA ILE A 106 -3.10 8.51 5.02
C ILE A 106 -2.17 7.65 4.17
N HIS A 107 -2.76 6.82 3.31
CA HIS A 107 -2.09 5.99 2.33
C HIS A 107 -2.54 6.33 0.91
N ALA A 108 -1.75 5.96 -0.08
CA ALA A 108 -2.06 6.18 -1.48
C ALA A 108 -1.81 4.93 -2.33
N ARG A 109 -2.47 4.87 -3.48
CA ARG A 109 -2.27 3.83 -4.50
C ARG A 109 -2.33 4.43 -5.89
N ALA A 110 -1.38 4.05 -6.75
CA ALA A 110 -1.55 4.24 -8.19
C ALA A 110 -2.50 3.16 -8.72
N LYS A 111 -3.58 3.57 -9.39
CA LYS A 111 -4.62 2.66 -9.92
C LYS A 111 -4.95 2.96 -11.35
N GLY A 112 -5.35 1.93 -12.08
CA GLY A 112 -5.89 2.08 -13.43
C GLY A 112 -7.37 2.43 -13.48
N ASP A 113 -8.10 2.20 -12.40
CA ASP A 113 -9.51 2.51 -12.28
C ASP A 113 -9.79 3.64 -11.28
N MET A 114 -10.76 4.48 -11.65
CA MET A 114 -11.26 5.57 -10.82
C MET A 114 -12.24 5.01 -9.78
N PRO A 115 -12.15 5.45 -8.50
CA PRO A 115 -13.20 5.19 -7.52
C PRO A 115 -14.55 5.71 -7.99
N VAL A 116 -15.63 5.04 -7.59
CA VAL A 116 -17.01 5.45 -7.93
C VAL A 116 -17.64 6.08 -6.70
N TRP A 117 -18.35 7.19 -6.88
CA TRP A 117 -19.10 7.80 -5.78
C TRP A 117 -20.41 7.07 -5.59
N ASP A 118 -20.64 6.55 -4.39
CA ASP A 118 -21.93 5.98 -4.00
C ASP A 118 -22.72 7.02 -3.20
N ASP A 119 -23.84 7.48 -3.76
CA ASP A 119 -24.70 8.48 -3.10
C ASP A 119 -25.48 7.88 -1.91
N THR A 120 -25.60 6.55 -1.81
CA THR A 120 -26.31 5.87 -0.70
C THR A 120 -25.49 5.88 0.58
N THR A 121 -24.20 5.58 0.47
CA THR A 121 -23.25 5.60 1.59
C THR A 121 -22.49 6.92 1.68
N ASN A 122 -22.71 7.82 0.72
CA ASN A 122 -22.09 9.14 0.63
C ASN A 122 -20.55 9.06 0.68
N SER A 123 -20.00 8.12 -0.09
CA SER A 123 -18.57 7.77 -0.06
C SER A 123 -18.05 7.25 -1.39
N TRP A 124 -16.76 7.39 -1.63
CA TRP A 124 -16.07 6.69 -2.72
C TRP A 124 -15.91 5.20 -2.41
N VAL A 125 -16.22 4.36 -3.38
CA VAL A 125 -16.16 2.89 -3.32
C VAL A 125 -15.44 2.32 -4.55
N SER A 126 -15.11 1.03 -4.51
CA SER A 126 -14.59 0.34 -5.69
C SER A 126 -15.66 0.21 -6.77
N LYS A 127 -15.24 0.22 -8.04
CA LYS A 127 -16.15 -0.17 -9.14
C LYS A 127 -16.48 -1.67 -9.17
N TYR A 128 -15.75 -2.49 -8.40
CA TYR A 128 -15.93 -3.93 -8.34
C TYR A 128 -16.80 -4.30 -7.13
N GLY A 129 -17.76 -5.20 -7.31
CA GLY A 129 -18.75 -5.57 -6.29
C GLY A 129 -20.16 -5.11 -6.68
N LYS A 130 -21.18 -5.81 -6.19
CA LYS A 130 -22.60 -5.56 -6.51
C LYS A 130 -23.32 -4.73 -5.45
N THR A 131 -22.82 -4.74 -4.22
CA THR A 131 -23.36 -3.99 -3.07
C THR A 131 -22.30 -3.03 -2.52
N PRO A 132 -22.69 -1.96 -1.79
CA PRO A 132 -21.72 -1.06 -1.18
C PRO A 132 -20.69 -1.75 -0.28
N ASP A 133 -21.09 -2.80 0.44
CA ASP A 133 -20.18 -3.55 1.33
C ASP A 133 -19.23 -4.48 0.54
N GLU A 134 -19.69 -5.05 -0.59
CA GLU A 134 -18.81 -5.77 -1.52
C GLU A 134 -17.81 -4.82 -2.19
N GLN A 135 -18.25 -3.63 -2.58
CA GLN A 135 -17.40 -2.60 -3.18
C GLN A 135 -16.38 -2.03 -2.18
N TYR A 136 -16.79 -1.87 -0.93
CA TYR A 136 -15.91 -1.57 0.18
C TYR A 136 -14.85 -2.67 0.39
N SER A 137 -15.26 -3.94 0.39
CA SER A 137 -14.32 -5.04 0.57
C SER A 137 -13.34 -5.15 -0.61
N ALA A 138 -13.83 -5.00 -1.84
CA ALA A 138 -13.04 -5.17 -3.06
C ALA A 138 -11.88 -4.17 -3.19
N ALA A 139 -11.99 -2.96 -2.63
CA ALA A 139 -10.96 -1.94 -2.75
C ALA A 139 -9.69 -2.25 -1.92
N MET A 140 -9.83 -3.03 -0.84
CA MET A 140 -8.77 -3.38 0.12
C MET A 140 -8.64 -4.89 0.39
N ASP A 141 -9.21 -5.76 -0.46
CA ASP A 141 -9.04 -7.22 -0.35
C ASP A 141 -7.62 -7.65 -0.78
N SER A 142 -6.75 -7.81 0.23
CA SER A 142 -5.33 -8.18 0.09
C SER A 142 -4.62 -7.29 -0.91
N VAL A 143 -4.18 -6.12 -0.44
CA VAL A 143 -3.56 -5.12 -1.31
C VAL A 143 -2.30 -4.55 -0.69
N ASN A 144 -1.35 -4.17 -1.54
CA ASN A 144 -0.33 -3.22 -1.14
C ASN A 144 -0.80 -1.78 -1.39
N THR A 145 -0.45 -0.91 -0.46
CA THR A 145 -0.53 0.54 -0.59
C THR A 145 0.85 1.13 -0.35
N ALA A 146 0.97 2.45 -0.51
CA ALA A 146 2.18 3.16 -0.16
C ALA A 146 1.83 4.40 0.67
N SER A 147 2.85 5.03 1.24
CA SER A 147 2.78 6.45 1.59
C SER A 147 2.48 7.26 0.32
N PRO A 148 1.92 8.48 0.42
CA PRO A 148 1.79 9.36 -0.74
C PRO A 148 3.07 9.50 -1.58
N GLU A 149 4.22 9.62 -0.93
CA GLU A 149 5.55 9.65 -1.54
C GLU A 149 5.85 8.34 -2.28
N GLY A 150 5.55 7.21 -1.65
CA GLY A 150 5.76 5.89 -2.23
C GLY A 150 4.85 5.57 -3.42
N ALA A 151 3.67 6.19 -3.52
CA ALA A 151 2.81 6.06 -4.68
C ALA A 151 3.43 6.72 -5.93
N LEU A 152 4.11 7.86 -5.77
CA LEU A 152 4.88 8.48 -6.86
C LEU A 152 6.14 7.69 -7.19
N TYR A 153 6.82 7.14 -6.18
CA TYR A 153 7.92 6.21 -6.42
C TYR A 153 7.47 5.04 -7.30
N PHE A 154 6.38 4.34 -6.94
CA PHE A 154 5.86 3.22 -7.71
C PHE A 154 5.49 3.64 -9.14
N LEU A 155 4.88 4.82 -9.31
CA LEU A 155 4.57 5.36 -10.63
C LEU A 155 5.84 5.55 -11.48
N GLN A 156 6.87 6.21 -10.92
CA GLN A 156 8.14 6.48 -11.61
C GLN A 156 8.95 5.22 -11.90
N ALA A 157 9.10 4.36 -10.90
CA ALA A 157 9.97 3.19 -10.94
C ALA A 157 9.38 2.05 -11.77
N GLU A 158 8.05 1.91 -11.79
CA GLU A 158 7.42 0.70 -12.32
C GLU A 158 6.43 0.96 -13.46
N CYS A 159 5.88 2.16 -13.61
CA CYS A 159 4.67 2.32 -14.40
C CYS A 159 4.78 3.17 -15.67
N ILE A 160 5.63 4.21 -15.66
CA ILE A 160 5.65 5.24 -16.72
C ILE A 160 6.69 5.02 -17.81
N ASN A 161 7.70 4.18 -17.57
CA ASN A 161 8.76 3.95 -18.54
C ASN A 161 8.20 3.29 -19.80
N VAL A 162 8.27 3.99 -20.93
CA VAL A 162 7.71 3.51 -22.20
C VAL A 162 8.33 2.18 -22.66
N LYS A 163 9.56 1.86 -22.22
CA LYS A 163 10.22 0.59 -22.53
C LYS A 163 9.60 -0.62 -21.82
N ASP A 164 8.85 -0.37 -20.74
CA ASP A 164 8.22 -1.42 -19.91
C ASP A 164 6.73 -1.61 -20.24
N GLN A 165 6.22 -0.95 -21.29
CA GLN A 165 4.82 -1.03 -21.70
C GLN A 165 4.54 -2.35 -22.44
N SER A 166 3.51 -3.07 -21.98
CA SER A 166 2.95 -4.23 -22.71
C SER A 166 1.99 -3.81 -23.82
N GLU A 167 1.35 -2.66 -23.67
CA GLU A 167 0.41 -2.07 -24.64
C GLU A 167 0.87 -0.65 -24.99
N LYS A 168 0.96 -0.34 -26.28
CA LYS A 168 1.38 0.99 -26.75
C LYS A 168 0.44 2.08 -26.20
N CYS A 169 1.01 3.17 -25.70
CA CYS A 169 0.27 4.34 -25.20
C CYS A 169 -0.67 4.02 -24.02
N LYS A 170 -0.25 3.05 -23.22
CA LYS A 170 -0.85 2.72 -21.93
C LYS A 170 0.27 2.54 -20.91
N ARG A 171 0.21 3.26 -19.80
CA ARG A 171 1.12 3.02 -18.66
C ARG A 171 0.97 1.58 -18.18
N LYS A 172 2.04 0.99 -17.61
CA LYS A 172 2.00 -0.38 -17.09
C LYS A 172 0.82 -0.53 -16.11
N ASN A 173 0.15 -1.69 -16.14
CA ASN A 173 -1.06 -1.97 -15.37
C ASN A 173 -2.24 -1.00 -15.63
N GLY A 174 -2.16 -0.19 -16.70
CA GLY A 174 -3.16 0.80 -17.04
C GLY A 174 -3.32 1.92 -16.02
N VAL A 175 -2.29 2.23 -15.22
CA VAL A 175 -2.40 3.25 -14.15
C VAL A 175 -2.75 4.63 -14.71
N GLN A 176 -3.73 5.28 -14.09
CA GLN A 176 -4.30 6.57 -14.50
C GLN A 176 -4.51 7.53 -13.33
N TYR A 177 -4.64 7.02 -12.11
CA TYR A 177 -5.01 7.82 -10.94
C TYR A 177 -4.11 7.53 -9.75
N ILE A 178 -3.88 8.55 -8.92
CA ILE A 178 -3.45 8.36 -7.53
C ILE A 178 -4.69 8.49 -6.64
N VAL A 179 -5.00 7.43 -5.90
CA VAL A 179 -6.16 7.37 -4.99
C VAL A 179 -5.68 7.45 -3.55
N PHE A 180 -6.26 8.35 -2.77
CA PHE A 180 -5.91 8.59 -1.36
C PHE A 180 -6.91 7.92 -0.43
N TYR A 181 -6.37 7.27 0.60
CA TYR A 181 -7.09 6.52 1.62
C TYR A 181 -6.79 7.13 2.98
N GLU A 182 -7.82 7.40 3.77
CA GLU A 182 -7.66 7.49 5.21
C GLU A 182 -7.92 6.10 5.78
N THR A 183 -6.92 5.54 6.45
CA THR A 183 -6.95 4.23 7.08
C THR A 183 -6.91 4.41 8.59
N THR A 184 -7.67 3.59 9.31
CA THR A 184 -7.52 3.45 10.77
C THR A 184 -6.94 2.07 11.03
N ILE A 185 -5.92 1.96 11.87
CA ILE A 185 -5.18 0.71 12.14
C ILE A 185 -5.11 0.47 13.64
N SER A 186 -5.45 -0.74 14.07
CA SER A 186 -5.16 -1.29 15.39
C SER A 186 -4.68 -2.73 15.20
N GLN A 187 -3.41 -3.00 15.51
CA GLN A 187 -2.79 -4.30 15.25
C GLN A 187 -3.23 -5.34 16.28
N PRO A 188 -3.27 -6.64 15.91
CA PRO A 188 -3.45 -7.70 16.88
C PRO A 188 -2.36 -7.73 17.96
N GLU A 189 -2.75 -8.01 19.20
CA GLU A 189 -1.81 -8.07 20.33
C GLU A 189 -0.66 -9.06 20.08
N TYR A 190 -0.98 -10.26 19.57
CA TYR A 190 0.04 -11.26 19.23
C TYR A 190 1.00 -10.78 18.14
N SER A 191 0.51 -10.01 17.17
CA SER A 191 1.34 -9.41 16.15
C SER A 191 2.29 -8.36 16.76
N MET A 192 1.78 -7.53 17.67
CA MET A 192 2.58 -6.53 18.39
C MET A 192 3.61 -7.16 19.33
N ALA A 193 3.25 -8.25 20.03
CA ALA A 193 4.13 -8.97 20.93
C ALA A 193 5.24 -9.72 20.18
N PHE A 194 4.91 -10.29 19.01
CA PHE A 194 5.86 -11.01 18.18
C PHE A 194 6.84 -10.06 17.48
N ASN A 195 6.34 -8.91 17.00
CA ASN A 195 7.12 -7.92 16.25
C ASN A 195 7.54 -6.71 17.11
N ALA A 196 7.73 -6.88 18.42
CA ALA A 196 7.98 -5.79 19.36
C ALA A 196 9.22 -4.93 19.02
N ASP A 197 10.22 -5.53 18.36
CA ASP A 197 11.47 -4.89 17.96
C ASP A 197 11.46 -4.42 16.48
N TYR A 198 10.33 -4.56 15.78
CA TYR A 198 10.21 -4.19 14.37
C TYR A 198 10.30 -2.67 14.19
N LYS A 199 10.90 -2.26 13.07
CA LYS A 199 11.10 -0.84 12.73
C LYS A 199 10.50 -0.53 11.35
N PRO A 200 9.60 0.47 11.24
CA PRO A 200 9.07 1.32 12.31
C PRO A 200 8.17 0.54 13.31
N PRO A 201 8.11 0.95 14.60
CA PRO A 201 7.18 0.36 15.57
C PRO A 201 5.72 0.49 15.13
N GLU A 202 4.80 -0.28 15.73
CA GLU A 202 3.35 -0.35 15.40
C GLU A 202 2.99 -1.14 14.12
N TYR A 203 3.97 -1.72 13.43
CA TYR A 203 3.74 -2.46 12.19
C TYR A 203 4.41 -3.83 12.21
N CYS A 204 3.93 -4.71 11.33
CA CYS A 204 4.58 -5.96 11.01
C CYS A 204 5.52 -5.82 9.81
N PRO A 205 6.35 -6.85 9.52
CA PRO A 205 7.06 -6.93 8.26
C PRO A 205 6.11 -6.81 7.05
N PHE A 206 6.51 -6.03 6.05
CA PHE A 206 5.80 -5.94 4.78
C PHE A 206 5.65 -7.30 4.11
N LEU A 207 4.44 -7.56 3.61
CA LEU A 207 4.14 -8.68 2.72
C LEU A 207 3.95 -8.14 1.30
N ALA A 208 4.72 -8.65 0.34
CA ALA A 208 4.40 -8.45 -1.06
C ALA A 208 3.10 -9.21 -1.38
N ILE A 209 2.15 -8.53 -2.03
CA ILE A 209 0.83 -9.06 -2.35
C ILE A 209 0.54 -8.83 -3.83
N ASP A 210 0.56 -9.91 -4.59
CA ASP A 210 0.26 -9.94 -6.02
C ASP A 210 -1.04 -10.70 -6.26
N SER A 211 -1.93 -10.15 -7.09
CA SER A 211 -3.22 -10.79 -7.43
C SER A 211 -4.07 -11.22 -6.20
N ALA A 212 -3.99 -10.42 -5.12
CA ALA A 212 -4.65 -10.65 -3.82
C ALA A 212 -4.11 -11.84 -2.99
N GLN A 213 -3.00 -12.44 -3.39
CA GLN A 213 -2.27 -13.46 -2.66
C GLN A 213 -0.95 -12.88 -2.16
N CYS A 214 -0.42 -13.33 -1.03
CA CYS A 214 0.97 -13.04 -0.72
C CYS A 214 1.88 -13.67 -1.78
N THR A 215 2.85 -12.90 -2.26
CA THR A 215 3.78 -13.32 -3.31
C THR A 215 4.63 -14.50 -2.82
N PRO A 216 4.59 -15.66 -3.50
CA PRO A 216 5.48 -16.78 -3.17
C PRO A 216 6.95 -16.42 -3.39
N GLU A 217 7.84 -16.88 -2.51
CA GLU A 217 9.29 -16.62 -2.63
C GLU A 217 9.96 -17.60 -3.59
N LYS A 218 9.49 -18.86 -3.62
CA LYS A 218 10.03 -19.91 -4.48
C LYS A 218 8.95 -20.89 -4.91
N GLY A 219 8.67 -20.94 -6.21
CA GLY A 219 7.57 -21.75 -6.73
C GLY A 219 6.25 -21.31 -6.10
N ASN A 220 5.62 -22.20 -5.33
CA ASN A 220 4.37 -21.92 -4.62
C ASN A 220 4.55 -21.73 -3.10
N GLU A 221 5.80 -21.63 -2.62
CA GLU A 221 6.08 -21.47 -1.20
C GLU A 221 5.86 -20.03 -0.74
N LEU A 222 4.94 -19.85 0.21
CA LEU A 222 4.67 -18.55 0.84
C LEU A 222 5.73 -18.21 1.88
N PRO A 223 6.07 -16.92 2.05
CA PRO A 223 6.98 -16.48 3.10
C PRO A 223 6.41 -16.79 4.49
N ASP A 224 7.29 -17.03 5.47
CA ASP A 224 6.89 -17.33 6.84
C ASP A 224 6.00 -16.23 7.44
N ALA A 225 6.30 -14.97 7.17
CA ALA A 225 5.49 -13.84 7.61
C ALA A 225 4.05 -13.89 7.07
N CYS A 226 3.82 -14.49 5.90
CA CYS A 226 2.46 -14.73 5.39
C CYS A 226 1.79 -15.88 6.13
N LYS A 227 2.50 -17.00 6.30
CA LYS A 227 1.99 -18.19 7.00
C LYS A 227 1.57 -17.84 8.44
N GLN A 228 2.33 -16.96 9.09
CA GLN A 228 2.08 -16.42 10.43
C GLN A 228 0.74 -15.67 10.58
N ILE A 229 0.17 -15.13 9.48
CA ILE A 229 -1.13 -14.44 9.54
C ILE A 229 -2.24 -15.40 10.01
N TYR A 230 -2.24 -16.64 9.51
CA TYR A 230 -3.24 -17.66 9.85
C TYR A 230 -2.71 -18.81 10.72
N GLY A 231 -1.40 -18.87 10.95
CA GLY A 231 -0.75 -19.98 11.66
C GLY A 231 -0.57 -21.23 10.80
N LEU A 232 -0.27 -21.04 9.50
CA LEU A 232 -0.06 -22.15 8.57
C LEU A 232 1.28 -22.84 8.83
N ASP A 233 1.37 -24.13 8.49
CA ASP A 233 2.60 -24.92 8.54
C ASP A 233 3.32 -24.90 9.92
N GLY A 234 2.57 -24.80 11.02
CA GLY A 234 3.10 -24.75 12.38
C GLY A 234 3.67 -23.40 12.81
N GLN A 235 3.53 -22.36 11.97
CA GLN A 235 3.85 -20.99 12.34
C GLN A 235 2.90 -20.47 13.42
N PRO A 236 3.33 -19.54 14.30
CA PRO A 236 2.44 -18.93 15.26
C PRO A 236 1.33 -18.14 14.54
N LYS A 237 0.10 -18.25 15.01
CA LYS A 237 -1.05 -17.48 14.50
C LYS A 237 -1.03 -16.07 15.10
N LEU A 238 -0.49 -15.12 14.36
CA LEU A 238 -0.35 -13.72 14.78
C LEU A 238 -1.62 -12.89 14.55
N GLY A 239 -2.46 -13.33 13.61
CA GLY A 239 -3.61 -12.58 13.11
C GLY A 239 -3.24 -11.65 11.95
N PRO A 240 -4.24 -11.08 11.25
CA PRO A 240 -4.01 -10.15 10.15
C PRO A 240 -3.34 -8.88 10.67
N CYS A 241 -2.10 -8.65 10.29
CA CYS A 241 -1.34 -7.46 10.69
C CYS A 241 -1.01 -6.59 9.48
N VAL A 242 -1.19 -5.26 9.60
CA VAL A 242 -0.73 -4.33 8.56
C VAL A 242 0.79 -4.28 8.61
N GLY A 243 1.42 -4.66 7.50
CA GLY A 243 2.86 -4.66 7.36
C GLY A 243 3.38 -3.37 6.74
N THR A 244 4.66 -3.05 6.95
CA THR A 244 5.32 -1.91 6.30
C THR A 244 6.77 -2.19 5.93
N SER A 245 7.36 -1.41 5.03
CA SER A 245 8.79 -1.45 4.70
C SER A 245 9.23 -0.08 4.18
N ASN A 246 10.40 0.38 4.64
CA ASN A 246 11.06 1.57 4.11
C ASN A 246 11.64 1.27 2.72
N LYS A 247 11.33 2.14 1.75
CA LYS A 247 11.79 2.09 0.35
C LYS A 247 12.45 3.42 -0.10
N GLU A 248 12.93 4.23 0.84
CA GLU A 248 13.46 5.58 0.58
C GLU A 248 14.72 5.58 -0.28
N ILE A 249 15.61 4.60 -0.11
CA ILE A 249 16.93 4.55 -0.79
C ILE A 249 16.86 3.75 -2.11
N ALA A 250 15.71 3.77 -2.78
CA ALA A 250 15.57 3.06 -4.04
C ALA A 250 16.25 3.82 -5.19
N GLY A 251 17.19 3.17 -5.89
CA GLY A 251 17.99 3.80 -6.96
C GLY A 251 17.16 4.37 -8.11
N ARG A 252 15.99 3.79 -8.38
CA ARG A 252 15.05 4.23 -9.43
C ARG A 252 14.34 5.54 -9.09
N GLY A 253 14.36 5.95 -7.83
CA GLY A 253 13.70 7.14 -7.35
C GLY A 253 13.83 7.27 -5.84
N PRO A 254 14.83 7.99 -5.32
CA PRO A 254 14.91 8.24 -3.88
C PRO A 254 13.82 9.24 -3.49
N TYR A 255 12.70 8.74 -2.96
CA TYR A 255 11.61 9.54 -2.40
C TYR A 255 11.72 9.48 -0.87
N PRO A 256 12.04 10.59 -0.19
CA PRO A 256 12.01 10.65 1.27
C PRO A 256 10.60 10.32 1.78
N GLY A 257 10.48 9.56 2.87
CA GLY A 257 9.19 9.12 3.37
C GLY A 257 8.51 8.03 2.51
N ASN A 258 9.22 7.39 1.59
CA ASN A 258 8.69 6.27 0.82
C ASN A 258 8.58 5.01 1.68
N TYR A 259 7.35 4.69 2.06
CA TYR A 259 7.01 3.45 2.75
C TYR A 259 5.96 2.69 1.97
N TRP A 260 6.11 1.38 1.92
CA TRP A 260 5.12 0.48 1.35
C TRP A 260 4.41 -0.25 2.47
N PHE A 261 3.13 -0.53 2.28
CA PHE A 261 2.28 -1.14 3.29
C PHE A 261 1.53 -2.33 2.72
N SER A 262 1.31 -3.36 3.54
CA SER A 262 0.57 -4.56 3.17
C SER A 262 -0.67 -4.70 4.04
N PHE A 263 -1.84 -4.70 3.40
CA PHE A 263 -3.14 -4.82 4.07
C PHE A 263 -3.71 -6.22 3.83
N PRO A 264 -3.65 -7.13 4.82
CA PRO A 264 -4.07 -8.52 4.66
C PRO A 264 -5.60 -8.65 4.56
N GLY A 265 -6.07 -9.10 3.39
CA GLY A 265 -7.45 -9.56 3.18
C GLY A 265 -7.69 -10.95 3.78
N GLY A 266 -8.87 -11.51 3.55
CA GLY A 266 -9.13 -12.93 3.86
C GLY A 266 -8.43 -13.83 2.82
N CYS A 267 -8.10 -15.06 3.21
CA CYS A 267 -7.46 -16.05 2.33
C CYS A 267 -6.20 -15.53 1.62
N LEU A 268 -5.29 -14.90 2.35
CA LEU A 268 -4.04 -14.36 1.79
C LEU A 268 -3.14 -15.43 1.14
N ASP A 269 -3.38 -16.71 1.42
CA ASP A 269 -2.70 -17.86 0.81
C ASP A 269 -3.29 -18.28 -0.54
N LYS A 270 -4.37 -17.63 -1.02
CA LYS A 270 -5.06 -17.92 -2.29
C LYS A 270 -5.05 -16.74 -3.24
N LEU A 271 -5.03 -17.02 -4.54
CA LEU A 271 -5.29 -16.02 -5.58
C LEU A 271 -6.73 -15.51 -5.49
N ARG A 272 -6.96 -14.27 -5.96
CA ARG A 272 -8.28 -13.60 -5.91
C ARG A 272 -9.46 -14.49 -6.32
N ASN A 273 -9.32 -15.22 -7.42
CA ASN A 273 -10.41 -16.06 -7.96
C ASN A 273 -10.68 -17.32 -7.13
N ASP A 274 -9.73 -17.73 -6.29
CA ASP A 274 -9.80 -18.93 -5.46
C ASP A 274 -10.24 -18.63 -4.02
N LYS A 275 -10.51 -17.36 -3.69
CA LYS A 275 -11.00 -16.93 -2.37
C LYS A 275 -12.50 -17.18 -2.22
N THR A 276 -12.86 -18.39 -1.81
CA THR A 276 -14.25 -18.75 -1.52
C THR A 276 -14.74 -18.15 -0.20
N ASP A 277 -16.07 -18.13 -0.01
CA ASP A 277 -16.67 -17.70 1.26
C ASP A 277 -16.31 -18.63 2.41
N GLU A 278 -16.15 -19.93 2.15
CA GLU A 278 -15.68 -20.92 3.13
C GLU A 278 -14.26 -20.58 3.58
N CYS A 279 -13.37 -20.33 2.63
CA CYS A 279 -12.01 -19.94 2.95
C CYS A 279 -11.99 -18.62 3.74
N ARG A 280 -12.80 -17.62 3.35
CA ARG A 280 -12.82 -16.32 4.05
C ARG A 280 -13.37 -16.41 5.47
N LYS A 281 -14.21 -17.42 5.77
CA LYS A 281 -14.65 -17.72 7.13
C LYS A 281 -13.54 -18.36 7.96
N GLU A 282 -12.72 -19.22 7.36
CA GLU A 282 -11.59 -19.88 8.03
C GLU A 282 -10.41 -18.91 8.24
N HIS A 283 -10.05 -18.19 7.17
CA HIS A 283 -8.95 -17.25 7.09
C HIS A 283 -9.51 -15.82 6.99
N ALA A 284 -9.94 -15.28 8.14
CA ALA A 284 -10.58 -13.98 8.23
C ALA A 284 -9.70 -12.81 7.73
N SER A 285 -10.36 -11.78 7.21
CA SER A 285 -9.69 -10.55 6.77
C SER A 285 -9.31 -9.66 7.95
N GLY A 286 -8.25 -8.86 7.79
CA GLY A 286 -8.00 -7.74 8.69
C GLY A 286 -8.93 -6.54 8.47
N LEU A 287 -9.65 -6.48 7.35
CA LEU A 287 -10.56 -5.39 7.04
C LEU A 287 -11.82 -5.47 7.90
N CYS A 288 -12.09 -4.43 8.67
CA CYS A 288 -13.31 -4.28 9.44
C CYS A 288 -14.52 -4.12 8.52
N PRO A 289 -15.72 -4.56 8.95
CA PRO A 289 -16.95 -4.17 8.28
C PRO A 289 -17.07 -2.64 8.15
N ARG A 290 -17.73 -2.17 7.10
CA ARG A 290 -17.88 -0.73 6.84
C ARG A 290 -18.50 -0.03 8.06
N GLY A 291 -17.86 1.05 8.51
CA GLY A 291 -18.31 1.84 9.67
C GLY A 291 -17.90 1.27 11.03
N VAL A 292 -17.17 0.14 11.08
CA VAL A 292 -16.61 -0.42 12.31
C VAL A 292 -15.18 0.07 12.51
N THR A 293 -14.90 0.61 13.70
CA THR A 293 -13.55 0.99 14.12
C THR A 293 -12.73 -0.26 14.47
N PRO A 294 -11.48 -0.39 14.00
CA PRO A 294 -10.64 -1.52 14.35
C PRO A 294 -10.29 -1.52 15.83
N ASP A 295 -10.26 -2.73 16.41
CA ASP A 295 -9.90 -2.98 17.81
C ASP A 295 -8.69 -3.94 17.94
N GLY A 296 -8.15 -4.41 16.81
CA GLY A 296 -7.05 -5.38 16.75
C GLY A 296 -7.46 -6.80 17.15
N GLN A 297 -8.72 -7.03 17.52
CA GLN A 297 -9.23 -8.33 17.94
C GLN A 297 -10.20 -8.93 16.91
N LYS A 298 -11.24 -8.17 16.57
CA LYS A 298 -12.24 -8.55 15.57
C LYS A 298 -11.74 -8.24 14.17
N CYS A 299 -11.01 -7.14 14.03
CA CYS A 299 -10.43 -6.68 12.78
C CYS A 299 -9.32 -5.66 13.06
N THR A 300 -8.45 -5.48 12.08
CA THR A 300 -7.18 -4.78 12.22
C THR A 300 -7.22 -3.39 11.62
N PHE A 301 -7.96 -3.21 10.54
CA PHE A 301 -8.00 -1.94 9.86
C PHE A 301 -9.35 -1.64 9.25
N SER A 302 -9.67 -0.36 9.18
CA SER A 302 -10.75 0.18 8.36
C SER A 302 -10.19 1.27 7.48
N TYR A 303 -10.97 1.68 6.47
CA TYR A 303 -10.58 2.78 5.61
C TYR A 303 -11.78 3.57 5.09
N ARG A 304 -11.51 4.74 4.53
CA ARG A 304 -12.34 5.42 3.54
C ARG A 304 -11.45 6.01 2.44
N ILE A 305 -11.98 6.09 1.22
CA ILE A 305 -11.31 6.80 0.13
C ILE A 305 -11.63 8.30 0.28
N LEU A 306 -10.59 9.12 0.39
CA LEU A 306 -10.73 10.58 0.51
C LEU A 306 -11.01 11.23 -0.84
N GLY A 307 -10.47 10.64 -1.91
CA GLY A 307 -10.57 11.15 -3.26
C GLY A 307 -9.46 10.57 -4.13
N PHE A 308 -9.30 11.14 -5.32
CA PHE A 308 -8.27 10.76 -6.28
C PHE A 308 -7.86 11.97 -7.11
N VAL A 309 -6.74 11.84 -7.82
CA VAL A 309 -6.27 12.81 -8.81
C VAL A 309 -5.80 12.05 -10.04
N SER A 310 -6.04 12.61 -11.23
CA SER A 310 -5.49 12.08 -12.48
C SER A 310 -3.97 12.26 -12.50
N ILE A 311 -3.24 11.23 -12.89
CA ILE A 311 -1.79 11.32 -13.10
C ILE A 311 -1.48 12.37 -14.16
N ASP A 312 -2.30 12.45 -15.22
CA ASP A 312 -2.10 13.39 -16.33
C ASP A 312 -2.18 14.86 -15.88
N ASP A 313 -2.99 15.14 -14.86
CA ASP A 313 -3.08 16.47 -14.23
C ASP A 313 -1.88 16.75 -13.32
N ILE A 314 -1.40 15.74 -12.59
CA ILE A 314 -0.22 15.88 -11.72
C ILE A 314 1.02 16.21 -12.56
N VAL A 315 1.24 15.46 -13.64
CA VAL A 315 2.44 15.58 -14.48
C VAL A 315 2.32 16.70 -15.52
N GLY A 316 1.13 17.30 -15.66
CA GLY A 316 0.87 18.46 -16.52
C GLY A 316 0.55 18.15 -17.97
N ILE A 317 0.33 16.88 -18.35
CA ILE A 317 -0.02 16.49 -19.72
C ILE A 317 -1.29 17.23 -20.19
N THR A 318 -2.31 17.36 -19.34
CA THR A 318 -3.56 18.04 -19.68
C THR A 318 -3.42 19.56 -19.86
N ALA A 319 -2.27 20.13 -19.46
CA ALA A 319 -1.93 21.53 -19.69
C ALA A 319 -1.07 21.74 -20.95
N MET A 320 -0.51 20.68 -21.55
CA MET A 320 0.34 20.76 -22.73
C MET A 320 -0.50 20.87 -24.01
N LYS A 321 -0.04 21.71 -24.96
CA LYS A 321 -0.70 21.89 -26.26
C LYS A 321 -0.31 20.80 -27.25
N ASN A 322 -1.31 20.14 -27.81
CA ASN A 322 -1.21 19.30 -28.98
C ASN A 322 -0.89 20.17 -30.21
N LYS A 323 0.27 19.95 -30.83
CA LYS A 323 0.73 20.75 -31.98
C LYS A 323 -0.08 20.48 -33.24
N GLN A 324 -0.67 19.29 -33.38
CA GLN A 324 -1.50 18.94 -34.53
C GLN A 324 -2.89 19.57 -34.45
N THR A 325 -3.51 19.59 -33.28
CA THR A 325 -4.90 20.07 -33.10
C THR A 325 -5.01 21.50 -32.58
N GLY A 326 -3.93 22.05 -32.00
CA GLY A 326 -3.91 23.36 -31.34
C GLY A 326 -4.63 23.41 -29.98
N LYS A 327 -5.24 22.30 -29.54
CA LYS A 327 -5.92 22.14 -28.24
C LYS A 327 -4.96 21.55 -27.22
N ASN A 328 -5.32 21.57 -25.94
CA ASN A 328 -4.57 20.80 -24.95
C ASN A 328 -4.84 19.30 -25.13
N TYR A 329 -3.86 18.46 -24.77
CA TYR A 329 -4.08 17.01 -24.72
C TYR A 329 -5.15 16.67 -23.68
N GLY A 330 -6.04 15.73 -24.00
CA GLY A 330 -7.07 15.27 -23.09
C GLY A 330 -6.58 14.28 -22.04
N ASN A 331 -5.55 13.49 -22.36
CA ASN A 331 -4.98 12.45 -21.50
C ASN A 331 -3.63 11.93 -22.05
N TYR A 332 -3.00 11.02 -21.32
CA TYR A 332 -1.76 10.34 -21.71
C TYR A 332 -1.86 9.60 -23.05
N THR A 333 -2.98 8.95 -23.35
CA THR A 333 -3.14 8.20 -24.60
C THR A 333 -3.04 9.14 -25.81
N GLU A 334 -3.76 10.26 -25.80
CA GLU A 334 -3.66 11.26 -26.87
C GLU A 334 -2.23 11.84 -26.99
N PHE A 335 -1.60 12.14 -25.85
CA PHE A 335 -0.23 12.66 -25.80
C PHE A 335 0.77 11.67 -26.43
N CYS A 336 0.69 10.39 -26.08
CA CYS A 336 1.55 9.35 -26.62
C CYS A 336 1.26 9.05 -28.10
N GLU A 337 -0.01 9.03 -28.51
CA GLU A 337 -0.41 8.80 -29.90
C GLU A 337 0.08 9.92 -30.84
N ALA A 338 0.23 11.14 -30.33
CA ALA A 338 0.86 12.26 -31.02
C ALA A 338 2.39 12.12 -31.17
N GLY A 339 3.00 11.07 -30.62
CA GLY A 339 4.42 10.77 -30.68
C GLY A 339 5.26 11.42 -29.57
N GLU A 340 4.62 12.02 -28.57
CA GLU A 340 5.30 12.61 -27.42
C GLU A 340 5.67 11.52 -26.38
N ILE A 341 6.66 11.80 -25.52
CA ILE A 341 7.21 10.83 -24.55
C ILE A 341 7.09 11.40 -23.14
N GLU A 342 6.39 10.68 -22.26
CA GLU A 342 6.26 11.05 -20.85
C GLU A 342 7.57 10.73 -20.11
N PHE A 343 8.02 9.47 -20.21
CA PHE A 343 9.23 9.00 -19.57
C PHE A 343 9.81 7.80 -20.32
N GLU A 344 11.06 7.91 -20.72
CA GLU A 344 11.86 6.84 -21.32
C GLU A 344 13.23 6.85 -20.64
N ALA A 345 13.65 5.71 -20.10
CA ALA A 345 14.97 5.56 -19.49
C ALA A 345 15.51 4.15 -19.67
N THR A 346 16.82 3.99 -19.53
CA THR A 346 17.47 2.69 -19.42
C THR A 346 17.69 2.37 -17.94
N LEU A 347 17.27 1.19 -17.50
CA LEU A 347 17.52 0.74 -16.12
C LEU A 347 18.91 0.07 -16.05
N SER A 348 19.80 0.62 -15.23
CA SER A 348 21.05 -0.04 -14.86
C SER A 348 20.76 -1.12 -13.81
N THR A 349 20.95 -2.39 -14.18
CA THR A 349 20.68 -3.52 -13.28
C THR A 349 21.69 -3.65 -12.15
N SER A 350 22.88 -3.07 -12.28
CA SER A 350 23.93 -3.12 -11.25
C SER A 350 23.75 -2.09 -10.14
N THR A 351 23.17 -0.94 -10.47
CA THR A 351 22.97 0.18 -9.54
C THR A 351 21.51 0.43 -9.20
N ASP A 352 20.59 -0.25 -9.89
CA ASP A 352 19.15 -0.05 -9.81
C ASP A 352 18.73 1.41 -10.10
N THR A 353 19.44 2.11 -10.98
CA THR A 353 19.21 3.53 -11.31
C THR A 353 18.84 3.72 -12.78
N PHE A 354 18.07 4.77 -13.08
CA PHE A 354 17.78 5.18 -14.45
C PHE A 354 18.92 5.98 -15.09
N THR A 355 19.28 5.64 -16.33
CA THR A 355 20.19 6.37 -17.22
C THR A 355 19.48 6.75 -18.52
N ASP A 356 20.10 7.60 -19.34
CA ASP A 356 19.58 8.01 -20.66
C ASP A 356 18.13 8.53 -20.60
N VAL A 357 17.83 9.31 -19.57
CA VAL A 357 16.48 9.77 -19.26
C VAL A 357 16.02 10.79 -20.29
N LYS A 358 14.94 10.45 -21.01
CA LYS A 358 14.15 11.35 -21.84
C LYS A 358 12.75 11.45 -21.25
N SER A 359 12.36 12.65 -20.82
CA SER A 359 11.09 12.82 -20.13
C SER A 359 10.53 14.23 -20.25
N ILE A 360 9.26 14.38 -19.90
CA ILE A 360 8.66 15.69 -19.63
C ILE A 360 9.29 16.32 -18.38
N ASP A 361 9.19 17.65 -18.26
CA ASP A 361 9.81 18.43 -17.18
C ASP A 361 9.51 17.87 -15.78
N PHE A 362 8.28 17.41 -15.56
CA PHE A 362 7.87 16.83 -14.29
C PHE A 362 8.81 15.69 -13.84
N TRP A 363 9.31 14.84 -14.75
CA TRP A 363 10.11 13.66 -14.43
C TRP A 363 11.64 13.84 -14.62
N GLN A 364 12.13 15.07 -14.84
CA GLN A 364 13.57 15.31 -15.00
C GLN A 364 14.36 15.05 -13.70
N ASN A 365 15.54 14.44 -13.79
CA ASN A 365 16.37 14.06 -12.63
C ASN A 365 15.64 13.06 -11.68
N PRO A 366 15.27 11.87 -12.17
CA PRO A 366 14.51 10.88 -11.38
C PRO A 366 15.29 10.36 -10.16
N GLY A 367 16.63 10.35 -10.24
CA GLY A 367 17.52 9.96 -9.14
C GLY A 367 17.80 11.06 -8.11
N ASN A 368 17.21 12.26 -8.25
CA ASN A 368 17.46 13.37 -7.33
C ASN A 368 16.38 13.47 -6.25
N GLU A 369 16.79 13.36 -4.98
CA GLU A 369 15.89 13.37 -3.82
C GLU A 369 15.06 14.67 -3.71
N SER A 370 15.68 15.83 -3.88
CA SER A 370 15.00 17.12 -3.83
C SER A 370 13.96 17.28 -4.94
N ALA A 371 14.26 16.79 -6.15
CA ALA A 371 13.30 16.77 -7.25
C ALA A 371 12.11 15.85 -6.95
N ASN A 372 12.36 14.68 -6.37
CA ASN A 372 11.31 13.74 -5.95
C ASN A 372 10.43 14.31 -4.83
N LYS A 373 11.04 15.00 -3.86
CA LYS A 373 10.30 15.73 -2.83
C LYS A 373 9.40 16.82 -3.43
N ALA A 374 9.90 17.59 -4.41
CA ALA A 374 9.12 18.62 -5.09
C ALA A 374 7.94 18.03 -5.89
N ARG A 375 8.10 16.85 -6.52
CA ARG A 375 7.00 16.12 -7.18
C ARG A 375 5.91 15.73 -6.21
N PHE A 376 6.30 15.20 -5.05
CA PHE A 376 5.37 14.88 -3.98
C PHE A 376 4.60 16.11 -3.51
N GLU A 377 5.28 17.22 -3.22
CA GLU A 377 4.63 18.47 -2.81
C GLU A 377 3.66 18.98 -3.88
N SER A 378 4.03 18.88 -5.16
CA SER A 378 3.16 19.21 -6.28
C SER A 378 1.92 18.32 -6.33
N MET A 379 2.06 17.01 -6.13
CA MET A 379 0.92 16.09 -6.09
C MET A 379 -0.06 16.43 -4.97
N ILE A 380 0.45 16.69 -3.75
CA ILE A 380 -0.39 17.05 -2.59
C ILE A 380 -1.10 18.38 -2.85
N LYS A 381 -0.39 19.37 -3.39
CA LYS A 381 -0.97 20.66 -3.78
C LYS A 381 -2.09 20.49 -4.81
N THR A 382 -1.84 19.76 -5.89
CA THR A 382 -2.85 19.48 -6.93
C THR A 382 -4.07 18.79 -6.35
N TYR A 383 -3.88 17.76 -5.51
CA TYR A 383 -5.00 17.06 -4.86
C TYR A 383 -5.83 18.00 -3.99
N ASN A 384 -5.19 18.78 -3.10
CA ASN A 384 -5.91 19.67 -2.18
C ASN A 384 -6.62 20.81 -2.93
N GLU A 385 -6.03 21.35 -4.00
CA GLU A 385 -6.69 22.31 -4.87
C GLU A 385 -7.93 21.72 -5.55
N GLN A 386 -7.84 20.48 -6.05
CA GLN A 386 -8.99 19.79 -6.63
C GLN A 386 -10.07 19.49 -5.59
N ALA A 387 -9.69 19.02 -4.40
CA ALA A 387 -10.61 18.75 -3.30
C ALA A 387 -11.39 20.01 -2.88
N SER A 388 -10.73 21.17 -2.84
CA SER A 388 -11.38 22.45 -2.53
C SER A 388 -12.41 22.90 -3.58
N LYS A 389 -12.24 22.47 -4.84
CA LYS A 389 -13.11 22.82 -5.97
C LYS A 389 -14.17 21.75 -6.26
N ALA A 390 -14.02 20.56 -5.71
CA ALA A 390 -14.93 19.45 -5.93
C ALA A 390 -16.34 19.83 -5.46
N LYS A 391 -17.31 19.81 -6.40
CA LYS A 391 -18.71 20.05 -6.06
C LYS A 391 -19.14 19.06 -4.97
N THR A 392 -19.86 19.54 -3.96
CA THR A 392 -20.51 18.74 -2.90
C THR A 392 -19.58 17.97 -1.93
N GLY A 393 -18.35 18.41 -1.66
CA GLY A 393 -17.52 17.79 -0.61
C GLY A 393 -17.18 16.31 -0.86
N LYS A 394 -17.35 15.85 -2.11
CA LYS A 394 -17.10 14.46 -2.50
C LYS A 394 -15.62 14.12 -2.35
N MET A 395 -14.71 15.07 -2.58
CA MET A 395 -13.30 14.92 -2.23
C MET A 395 -13.00 15.65 -0.92
N LEU A 396 -12.29 14.98 -0.02
CA LEU A 396 -11.86 15.56 1.25
C LEU A 396 -10.39 16.01 1.16
N PRO A 397 -10.05 17.23 1.60
CA PRO A 397 -8.65 17.65 1.63
C PRO A 397 -7.84 16.75 2.56
N LEU A 398 -6.55 16.58 2.25
CA LEU A 398 -5.64 15.90 3.16
C LEU A 398 -5.43 16.78 4.40
N PRO A 399 -5.42 16.20 5.61
CA PRO A 399 -5.19 16.96 6.83
C PRO A 399 -3.74 17.47 6.87
N GLU A 400 -3.50 18.57 7.60
CA GLU A 400 -2.13 18.92 7.95
C GLU A 400 -1.52 17.81 8.82
N ILE A 401 -0.24 17.50 8.61
CA ILE A 401 0.44 16.40 9.33
C ILE A 401 0.38 16.63 10.84
N SER A 402 0.51 17.88 11.31
CA SER A 402 0.42 18.22 12.74
C SER A 402 -0.97 17.96 13.32
N GLU A 403 -2.04 18.25 12.57
CA GLU A 403 -3.41 17.97 12.98
C GLU A 403 -3.70 16.47 13.00
N LEU A 404 -3.17 15.73 12.02
CA LEU A 404 -3.27 14.28 11.98
C LEU A 404 -2.53 13.65 13.17
N SER A 405 -1.29 14.09 13.45
CA SER A 405 -0.51 13.62 14.59
C SER A 405 -1.18 13.93 15.94
N ALA A 406 -1.81 15.11 16.08
CA ALA A 406 -2.50 15.48 17.32
C ALA A 406 -3.77 14.66 17.59
N LYS A 407 -4.41 14.10 16.54
CA LYS A 407 -5.57 13.20 16.68
C LYS A 407 -5.19 11.78 17.06
N ASN A 408 -3.94 11.40 16.78
CA ASN A 408 -3.45 10.05 17.04
C ASN A 408 -2.89 9.91 18.45
N PRO A 409 -2.91 8.69 19.01
CA PRO A 409 -2.32 8.43 20.32
C PRO A 409 -0.80 8.61 20.28
N PRO A 410 -0.17 9.12 21.35
CA PRO A 410 1.28 9.12 21.46
C PRO A 410 1.89 7.73 21.31
N CYS A 411 3.03 7.61 20.63
CA CYS A 411 3.66 6.34 20.29
C CYS A 411 3.96 5.43 21.50
N TYR A 412 4.24 6.00 22.68
CA TYR A 412 4.50 5.24 23.90
C TYR A 412 3.28 4.46 24.42
N LYS A 413 2.07 4.82 23.98
CA LYS A 413 0.84 4.08 24.35
C LYS A 413 0.70 2.75 23.62
N ASN A 414 1.31 2.66 22.44
CA ASN A 414 1.14 1.52 21.55
C ASN A 414 2.37 0.61 21.48
N THR A 415 3.56 1.07 21.90
CA THR A 415 4.78 0.27 21.79
C THR A 415 5.70 0.40 22.99
N ALA A 416 6.28 -0.73 23.41
CA ALA A 416 7.32 -0.76 24.43
C ALA A 416 8.56 0.05 24.01
N GLN A 417 8.98 -0.07 22.75
CA GLN A 417 10.13 0.64 22.19
C GLN A 417 10.03 2.16 22.40
N CYS A 418 8.84 2.74 22.20
CA CYS A 418 8.62 4.17 22.43
C CYS A 418 8.37 4.52 23.90
N ALA A 419 7.81 3.61 24.68
CA ALA A 419 7.64 3.81 26.11
C ALA A 419 8.97 3.90 26.87
N THR A 420 9.99 3.16 26.42
CA THR A 420 11.32 3.14 27.05
C THR A 420 12.35 4.03 26.35
N ALA A 421 11.98 4.71 25.27
CA ALA A 421 12.90 5.54 24.49
C ALA A 421 13.44 6.72 25.31
N ALA A 422 14.76 6.85 25.41
CA ALA A 422 15.41 7.88 26.23
C ALA A 422 15.01 9.31 25.85
N ASN A 423 14.78 9.56 24.55
CA ASN A 423 14.32 10.85 24.03
C ASN A 423 12.86 10.85 23.59
N GLY A 424 12.13 9.75 23.83
CA GLY A 424 10.75 9.57 23.38
C GLY A 424 10.65 9.21 21.89
N CYS A 425 9.43 9.26 21.39
CA CYS A 425 9.09 9.03 19.98
C CYS A 425 8.22 10.14 19.44
N ARG A 426 8.13 10.23 18.11
CA ARG A 426 7.24 11.16 17.41
C ARG A 426 6.46 10.45 16.30
N ARG A 427 5.31 10.99 15.92
CA ARG A 427 4.60 10.60 14.68
C ARG A 427 5.05 11.44 13.51
N VAL A 428 5.38 10.79 12.40
CA VAL A 428 5.86 11.44 11.18
C VAL A 428 5.05 11.05 9.95
N LEU A 429 5.11 11.92 8.95
CA LEU A 429 4.51 11.75 7.62
C LEU A 429 2.97 11.61 7.65
N TYR A 430 2.39 11.51 6.46
CA TYR A 430 1.00 11.15 6.27
C TYR A 430 0.67 9.74 6.78
N SER A 431 1.64 8.82 6.74
CA SER A 431 1.50 7.45 7.24
C SER A 431 1.56 7.32 8.76
N GLN A 432 1.85 8.41 9.49
CA GLN A 432 1.78 8.49 10.95
C GLN A 432 2.64 7.45 11.67
N LEU A 433 3.78 7.12 11.06
CA LEU A 433 4.75 6.18 11.58
C LEU A 433 5.34 6.70 12.90
N CYS A 434 5.55 5.81 13.86
CA CYS A 434 6.33 6.12 15.04
C CYS A 434 7.82 6.08 14.73
N GLU A 435 8.53 7.15 15.08
CA GLU A 435 9.98 7.26 14.96
C GLU A 435 10.57 7.44 16.36
N VAL A 436 11.55 6.59 16.72
CA VAL A 436 12.32 6.77 17.96
C VAL A 436 13.27 7.92 17.78
N CYS A 437 13.20 8.91 18.66
CA CYS A 437 14.05 10.08 18.56
C CYS A 437 15.48 9.79 19.03
N GLU A 438 16.46 10.12 18.20
CA GLU A 438 17.89 10.00 18.56
C GLU A 438 18.31 11.03 19.61
N LYS A 439 17.66 12.20 19.62
CA LYS A 439 17.87 13.30 20.56
C LYS A 439 16.54 13.96 20.93
N ALA A 440 16.54 14.71 22.03
CA ALA A 440 15.36 15.49 22.42
C ALA A 440 15.11 16.62 21.42
N ASP A 441 14.08 16.48 20.60
CA ASP A 441 13.69 17.42 19.54
C ASP A 441 12.18 17.72 19.55
N LYS A 442 11.76 18.68 18.73
CA LYS A 442 10.35 19.04 18.56
C LYS A 442 9.52 17.82 18.14
N GLY A 443 8.44 17.57 18.88
CA GLY A 443 7.51 16.47 18.64
C GLY A 443 7.93 15.13 19.25
N CYS A 444 9.13 15.04 19.85
CA CYS A 444 9.58 13.85 20.57
C CYS A 444 8.93 13.79 21.96
N GLU A 445 7.98 12.89 22.12
CA GLU A 445 7.20 12.70 23.34
C GLU A 445 7.70 11.48 24.11
N LYS A 446 8.14 11.72 25.36
CA LYS A 446 8.48 10.65 26.30
C LYS A 446 7.22 10.13 26.98
N ALA A 447 7.26 8.85 27.37
CA ALA A 447 6.32 8.34 28.34
C ALA A 447 6.39 9.19 29.64
N PRO A 448 5.24 9.54 30.26
CA PRO A 448 5.22 10.19 31.56
C PRO A 448 5.96 9.37 32.62
N SER A 449 6.51 10.04 33.64
CA SER A 449 7.14 9.34 34.77
C SER A 449 6.16 8.36 35.42
N GLY A 450 6.59 7.13 35.65
CA GLY A 450 5.77 6.05 36.22
C GLY A 450 4.84 5.35 35.22
N TYR A 451 4.83 5.73 33.95
CA TYR A 451 4.15 4.95 32.91
C TYR A 451 4.96 3.69 32.58
N GLU A 452 4.29 2.54 32.60
CA GLU A 452 4.85 1.26 32.16
C GLU A 452 3.99 0.71 31.02
N PHE A 453 4.64 0.36 29.92
CA PHE A 453 3.97 -0.36 28.83
C PHE A 453 3.68 -1.80 29.28
N PRO A 454 2.46 -2.31 29.07
CA PRO A 454 2.10 -3.64 29.53
C PRO A 454 2.91 -4.72 28.82
N LYS A 455 3.21 -5.79 29.56
CA LYS A 455 3.85 -6.96 28.99
C LYS A 455 2.83 -7.75 28.17
N LEU A 456 3.02 -7.78 26.85
CA LEU A 456 2.14 -8.49 25.93
C LEU A 456 2.43 -9.99 25.92
N GLU A 457 1.40 -10.80 25.75
CA GLU A 457 1.55 -12.24 25.62
C GLU A 457 2.03 -12.62 24.21
N LYS A 458 3.07 -13.45 24.12
CA LYS A 458 3.51 -14.00 22.83
C LYS A 458 2.63 -15.20 22.43
N PRO A 459 2.33 -15.38 21.15
CA PRO A 459 1.54 -16.51 20.66
C PRO A 459 2.29 -17.83 20.92
N LYS A 460 1.55 -18.88 21.28
CA LYS A 460 2.10 -20.23 21.44
C LYS A 460 2.33 -20.82 20.04
N THR A 461 3.48 -21.42 19.81
CA THR A 461 3.70 -22.29 18.64
C THR A 461 3.06 -23.64 18.91
N GLU A 462 2.19 -24.10 18.02
CA GLU A 462 1.67 -25.46 18.08
C GLU A 462 2.80 -26.43 17.70
N LYS A 463 3.49 -26.98 18.70
CA LYS A 463 4.32 -28.16 18.47
C LYS A 463 3.40 -29.32 18.14
N ASN A 464 3.46 -29.77 16.89
CA ASN A 464 2.80 -30.98 16.44
C ASN A 464 3.22 -32.14 17.37
N SER A 465 2.30 -32.52 18.26
CA SER A 465 2.54 -33.60 19.23
C SER A 465 2.37 -34.92 18.52
N SER A 466 3.43 -35.33 17.82
CA SER A 466 3.56 -36.68 17.30
C SER A 466 4.99 -37.14 17.46
N SER A 467 5.30 -37.59 18.67
CA SER A 467 6.28 -38.64 18.91
C SER A 467 5.91 -39.33 20.22
N ASN A 468 5.07 -40.35 20.08
CA ASN A 468 5.08 -41.49 20.99
C ASN A 468 6.53 -42.02 21.03
N SER A 469 7.20 -41.81 22.14
CA SER A 469 8.25 -42.72 22.57
C SER A 469 8.14 -42.84 24.08
N THR A 470 7.38 -43.84 24.50
CA THR A 470 7.67 -44.61 25.70
C THR A 470 9.17 -44.72 25.88
N ASP A 471 9.70 -44.21 26.99
CA ASP A 471 10.86 -44.88 27.54
C ASP A 471 10.83 -44.94 29.07
N LYS A 472 11.17 -46.14 29.50
CA LYS A 472 10.90 -46.71 30.82
C LYS A 472 11.74 -46.05 31.90
N GLN A 473 11.03 -45.81 33.01
CA GLN A 473 11.53 -45.83 34.37
C GLN A 473 12.48 -47.02 34.59
N SER A 474 13.74 -46.74 34.92
CA SER A 474 14.65 -47.72 35.52
C SER A 474 15.33 -47.11 36.73
N THR A 475 14.92 -47.60 37.89
CA THR A 475 15.50 -47.44 39.22
C THR A 475 16.87 -48.13 39.31
N GLY A 476 17.86 -47.45 39.87
CA GLY A 476 19.14 -48.05 40.27
C GLY A 476 19.93 -47.14 41.21
N SER A 477 19.92 -47.46 42.50
CA SER A 477 20.68 -46.78 43.56
C SER A 477 22.05 -47.41 43.82
N LYS A 478 22.90 -46.63 44.53
CA LYS A 478 24.23 -46.88 45.17
C LYS A 478 25.43 -46.41 44.34
N SER A 479 26.50 -45.84 44.88
CA SER A 479 26.86 -45.32 46.22
C SER A 479 28.32 -44.80 46.12
N GLY A 480 28.60 -43.62 46.68
CA GLY A 480 29.87 -43.30 47.37
C GLY A 480 31.04 -42.68 46.56
N GLY A 481 31.57 -41.55 47.07
CA GLY A 481 32.96 -41.12 46.85
C GLY A 481 33.22 -39.62 46.63
N THR A 482 33.55 -38.91 47.72
CA THR A 482 34.31 -37.64 47.89
C THR A 482 35.37 -37.31 46.81
N SER A 483 35.82 -36.07 46.50
CA SER A 483 35.76 -34.73 47.12
C SER A 483 36.42 -33.68 46.19
N ASN A 484 35.97 -32.42 46.33
CA ASN A 484 36.68 -31.12 46.19
C ASN A 484 36.91 -30.41 44.84
N ASP A 485 36.60 -29.11 44.96
CA ASP A 485 37.09 -27.89 44.32
C ASP A 485 36.52 -27.36 43.00
N ALA A 486 35.62 -26.38 43.22
CA ALA A 486 35.52 -25.07 42.59
C ALA A 486 36.15 -24.87 41.20
N GLN A 487 35.31 -24.55 40.21
CA GLN A 487 35.46 -23.28 39.51
C GLN A 487 34.16 -22.84 38.82
N ASN A 488 33.80 -21.62 39.16
CA ASN A 488 32.76 -20.78 38.59
C ASN A 488 33.02 -20.54 37.10
N LYS A 489 32.15 -21.03 36.20
CA LYS A 489 32.05 -20.52 34.81
C LYS A 489 30.60 -20.54 34.33
N SER A 490 30.06 -19.32 34.23
CA SER A 490 28.97 -18.88 33.36
C SER A 490 28.87 -19.74 32.09
N SER A 491 27.72 -20.36 31.87
CA SER A 491 27.39 -20.97 30.57
C SER A 491 26.74 -19.91 29.69
N ASP A 492 27.35 -19.73 28.52
CA ASP A 492 27.02 -18.80 27.47
C ASP A 492 25.53 -18.86 27.09
N ALA A 493 24.87 -17.70 27.17
CA ALA A 493 23.64 -17.46 26.43
C ALA A 493 23.99 -17.45 24.94
N THR A 494 23.50 -18.45 24.22
CA THR A 494 23.61 -18.52 22.76
C THR A 494 22.80 -17.37 22.16
N THR A 495 23.48 -16.30 21.79
CA THR A 495 22.94 -15.20 21.00
C THR A 495 22.49 -15.77 19.66
N VAL A 496 21.19 -15.97 19.48
CA VAL A 496 20.62 -16.18 18.14
C VAL A 496 20.69 -14.83 17.44
N GLY A 497 21.83 -14.59 16.77
CA GLY A 497 21.99 -13.46 15.88
C GLY A 497 21.02 -13.60 14.72
N VAL A 498 19.89 -12.90 14.80
CA VAL A 498 19.10 -12.60 13.61
C VAL A 498 19.97 -11.69 12.75
N SER A 499 20.62 -12.30 11.77
CA SER A 499 21.38 -11.59 10.75
C SER A 499 20.37 -10.78 9.95
N VAL A 500 20.38 -9.46 10.12
CA VAL A 500 19.63 -8.54 9.25
C VAL A 500 20.31 -8.58 7.88
N ALA A 501 19.98 -9.60 7.09
CA ALA A 501 20.29 -9.62 5.68
C ALA A 501 19.30 -8.66 5.01
N SER A 502 19.75 -7.43 4.75
CA SER A 502 19.14 -6.54 3.77
C SER A 502 19.18 -7.24 2.41
N THR A 503 18.19 -8.08 2.14
CA THR A 503 17.94 -8.64 0.83
C THR A 503 17.22 -7.58 0.02
N ILE A 504 17.97 -6.96 -0.90
CA ILE A 504 17.39 -6.30 -2.06
C ILE A 504 16.69 -7.40 -2.85
N ILE A 505 15.38 -7.59 -2.62
CA ILE A 505 14.56 -8.36 -3.54
C ILE A 505 14.34 -7.46 -4.75
N ALA A 506 15.23 -7.60 -5.72
CA ALA A 506 14.92 -7.26 -7.09
C ALA A 506 13.76 -8.16 -7.52
N ALA A 507 12.57 -7.58 -7.67
CA ALA A 507 11.47 -8.27 -8.32
C ALA A 507 11.89 -8.52 -9.78
N LEU A 508 12.32 -9.74 -10.06
CA LEU A 508 12.77 -10.21 -11.36
C LEU A 508 12.13 -11.58 -11.63
N LEU A 509 10.87 -11.56 -12.07
CA LEU A 509 10.24 -12.60 -12.89
C LEU A 509 9.30 -11.86 -13.85
N LEU A 510 9.78 -11.51 -15.05
CA LEU A 510 9.61 -12.27 -16.30
C LEU A 510 8.16 -12.69 -16.56
N SER A 511 7.49 -11.83 -17.34
CA SER A 511 6.74 -12.20 -18.55
C SER A 511 6.12 -13.59 -18.58
N LEU A 512 4.81 -13.64 -18.32
CA LEU A 512 3.84 -14.50 -18.97
C LEU A 512 2.46 -14.02 -18.52
N TRP A 513 1.93 -12.97 -19.14
CA TRP A 513 0.50 -12.71 -19.43
C TRP A 513 0.42 -11.62 -20.49
#